data_AF-A0A075MNM9-F1
#
_entry.id   AF-A0A075MNM9-F1
#
_cell.length_a   1.000
_cell.length_b   1.000
_cell.length_c   1.000
_cell.angle_alpha   90.00
_cell.angle_beta   90.00
_cell.angle_gamma   90.00
#
_symmetry.space_group_name_H-M   'P 1'
#
loop_
_entity.id
_entity.type
_entity.pdbx_description
1 polymer ?
#
loop_
_entity_poly.entity_id
_entity_poly.type
_entity_poly.pdbx_seq_one_letter_code
_entity_poly.pdbx_strand_id
1 'polypeptide(L)'
;MSLKVFVLTDDRAGNSNQAIALAKLLGFDYEEKRLEYNKLVAIPIFFKSGFELLNKNSAEHLMQDKPDVIISAGRRAASVALALKDRNRNTKIIQILGAQKSYKLFDLVILPEHDRKQFISYPDNVIFTPLAISCFSSYELGQESLKWQAVLAEYKQPYLAILIGGNYKKM
;
A
#
# COMPACT_ATOMS: atom_id res chain seq x y z
N MET A 1 -11.21 -20.47 -13.54
CA MET A 1 -10.02 -20.30 -12.66
C MET A 1 -10.31 -19.13 -11.74
N SER A 2 -10.02 -19.27 -10.44
CA SER A 2 -10.11 -18.16 -9.48
C SER A 2 -8.94 -17.20 -9.70
N LEU A 3 -9.18 -15.89 -9.60
CA LEU A 3 -8.16 -14.85 -9.74
C LEU A 3 -7.23 -14.87 -8.51
N LYS A 4 -5.92 -15.08 -8.69
CA LYS A 4 -4.96 -15.09 -7.58
C LYS A 4 -4.42 -13.68 -7.34
N VAL A 5 -4.85 -13.04 -6.24
CA VAL A 5 -4.49 -11.66 -5.88
C VAL A 5 -3.51 -11.65 -4.72
N PHE A 6 -2.37 -10.98 -4.88
CA PHE A 6 -1.42 -10.71 -3.81
C PHE A 6 -1.54 -9.27 -3.33
N VAL A 7 -1.60 -9.09 -2.01
CA VAL A 7 -1.47 -7.78 -1.36
C VAL A 7 -0.11 -7.74 -0.68
N LEU A 8 0.78 -6.86 -1.15
CA LEU A 8 2.10 -6.70 -0.54
C LEU A 8 2.02 -5.74 0.64
N THR A 9 2.39 -6.22 1.83
CA THR A 9 2.41 -5.43 3.06
C THR A 9 3.82 -5.35 3.63
N ASP A 10 4.14 -4.29 4.35
CA ASP A 10 5.46 -4.10 4.97
C ASP A 10 5.38 -3.41 6.35
N ASP A 11 6.53 -2.96 6.85
CA ASP A 11 6.69 -2.24 8.11
C ASP A 11 6.02 -0.85 8.14
N ARG A 12 5.51 -0.36 7.00
CA ARG A 12 4.79 0.91 6.87
C ARG A 12 3.29 0.66 6.89
N ALA A 13 2.73 0.59 8.10
CA ALA A 13 1.31 0.31 8.31
C ALA A 13 0.36 1.17 7.45
N GLY A 14 0.64 2.46 7.25
CA GLY A 14 -0.19 3.32 6.40
C GLY A 14 -0.21 2.94 4.91
N ASN A 15 0.88 2.34 4.40
CA ASN A 15 0.92 1.80 3.04
C ASN A 15 0.17 0.47 3.00
N SER A 16 0.52 -0.46 3.90
CA SER A 16 -0.11 -1.78 4.00
C SER A 16 -1.63 -1.68 4.11
N ASN A 17 -2.13 -0.77 4.95
CA ASN A 17 -3.56 -0.55 5.15
C ASN A 17 -4.27 -0.07 3.88
N GLN A 18 -3.65 0.78 3.07
CA GLN A 18 -4.24 1.23 1.80
C GLN A 18 -4.31 0.09 0.77
N ALA A 19 -3.27 -0.74 0.69
CA ALA A 19 -3.26 -1.90 -0.20
C ALA A 19 -4.33 -2.94 0.20
N ILE A 20 -4.43 -3.24 1.50
CA ILE A 20 -5.47 -4.10 2.06
C ILE A 20 -6.86 -3.51 1.82
N ALA A 21 -7.03 -2.21 2.11
CA ALA A 21 -8.32 -1.54 1.97
C ALA A 21 -8.81 -1.60 0.53
N LEU A 22 -7.93 -1.37 -0.45
CA LEU A 22 -8.29 -1.48 -1.86
C LEU A 22 -8.72 -2.90 -2.23
N ALA A 23 -7.98 -3.92 -1.81
CA ALA A 23 -8.33 -5.32 -2.08
C ALA A 23 -9.73 -5.67 -1.53
N LYS A 24 -10.03 -5.22 -0.31
CA LYS A 24 -11.34 -5.40 0.33
C LYS A 24 -12.46 -4.67 -0.42
N LEU A 25 -12.25 -3.41 -0.79
CA LEU A 25 -13.23 -2.60 -1.52
C LEU A 25 -13.55 -3.18 -2.91
N LEU A 26 -12.57 -3.82 -3.55
CA LEU A 26 -12.75 -4.53 -4.82
C LEU A 26 -13.42 -5.90 -4.65
N GLY A 27 -13.65 -6.36 -3.42
CA GLY A 27 -14.23 -7.67 -3.13
C GLY A 27 -13.32 -8.84 -3.53
N PHE A 28 -12.01 -8.63 -3.62
CA PHE A 28 -11.08 -9.69 -3.96
C PHE A 28 -10.85 -10.62 -2.77
N ASP A 29 -10.82 -11.92 -3.05
CA ASP A 29 -10.11 -12.87 -2.20
C ASP A 29 -8.61 -12.70 -2.47
N TYR A 30 -7.81 -12.51 -1.42
CA TYR A 30 -6.41 -12.13 -1.57
C TYR A 30 -5.51 -12.81 -0.53
N GLU A 31 -4.28 -13.09 -0.95
CA GLU A 31 -3.21 -13.51 -0.06
C GLU A 31 -2.38 -12.30 0.36
N GLU A 32 -2.32 -12.02 1.66
CA GLU A 32 -1.38 -11.04 2.18
C GLU A 32 0.04 -11.61 2.16
N LYS A 33 0.96 -10.92 1.46
CA LYS A 33 2.37 -11.28 1.40
C LYS A 33 3.19 -10.21 2.12
N ARG A 34 3.48 -10.47 3.40
CA ARG A 34 4.29 -9.60 4.23
C ARG A 34 5.76 -9.60 3.79
N LEU A 35 6.24 -8.43 3.40
CA LEU A 35 7.61 -8.16 2.98
C LEU A 35 8.47 -7.92 4.22
N GLU A 36 9.50 -8.74 4.38
CA GLU A 36 10.51 -8.54 5.41
C GLU A 36 11.80 -8.10 4.77
N TYR A 37 12.20 -6.87 5.06
CA TYR A 37 13.36 -6.25 4.44
C TYR A 37 14.67 -6.59 5.16
N ASN A 38 15.75 -6.67 4.39
CA ASN A 38 17.11 -6.71 4.91
C ASN A 38 17.68 -5.28 5.08
N LYS A 39 18.93 -5.16 5.53
CA LYS A 39 19.59 -3.86 5.79
C LYS A 39 19.78 -2.98 4.53
N LEU A 40 19.73 -3.56 3.33
CA LEU A 40 19.86 -2.82 2.07
C LEU A 40 18.66 -1.91 1.80
N VAL A 41 17.55 -2.06 2.55
CA VAL A 41 16.39 -1.16 2.44
C VAL A 41 16.68 0.30 2.79
N ALA A 42 17.77 0.55 3.52
CA ALA A 42 18.27 1.89 3.81
C ALA A 42 19.02 2.52 2.61
N ILE A 43 19.41 1.71 1.61
CA ILE A 43 20.09 2.19 0.42
C ILE A 43 19.06 2.78 -0.56
N PRO A 44 19.34 3.92 -1.21
CA PRO A 44 18.46 4.47 -2.24
C PRO A 44 18.14 3.46 -3.35
N ILE A 45 16.88 3.43 -3.78
CA ILE A 45 16.34 2.40 -4.70
C ILE A 45 16.93 2.40 -6.11
N PHE A 46 17.77 3.39 -6.41
CA PHE A 46 18.55 3.46 -7.65
C PHE A 46 19.69 2.44 -7.66
N PHE A 47 20.23 2.09 -6.49
CA PHE A 47 21.34 1.14 -6.36
C PHE A 47 20.88 -0.29 -6.08
N LYS A 48 19.77 -0.45 -5.34
CA LYS A 48 19.23 -1.75 -4.92
C LYS A 48 17.72 -1.75 -5.01
N SER A 49 17.14 -2.80 -5.59
CA SER A 49 15.70 -2.85 -5.88
C SER A 49 15.20 -4.29 -5.97
N GLY A 50 13.88 -4.49 -5.87
CA GLY A 50 13.26 -5.80 -6.01
C GLY A 50 13.60 -6.75 -4.86
N PHE A 51 13.83 -8.03 -5.19
CA PHE A 51 14.12 -9.08 -4.21
C PHE A 51 15.41 -8.83 -3.40
N GLU A 52 16.35 -8.02 -3.92
CA GLU A 52 17.58 -7.67 -3.19
C GLU A 52 17.30 -6.91 -1.89
N LEU A 53 16.12 -6.29 -1.74
CA LEU A 53 15.72 -5.60 -0.52
C LEU A 53 15.18 -6.55 0.55
N LEU A 54 14.82 -7.78 0.19
CA LEU A 54 14.16 -8.73 1.08
C LEU A 54 15.16 -9.62 1.80
N ASN A 55 14.78 -10.10 2.99
CA ASN A 55 15.47 -11.23 3.58
C ASN A 55 15.19 -12.51 2.76
N LYS A 56 16.02 -13.54 2.97
CA LYS A 56 15.97 -14.77 2.17
C LYS A 56 14.61 -15.46 2.26
N ASN A 57 14.05 -15.58 3.47
CA ASN A 57 12.77 -16.26 3.71
C ASN A 57 11.60 -15.56 3.00
N SER A 58 11.53 -14.22 3.08
CA SER A 58 10.48 -13.42 2.45
C SER A 58 10.58 -13.51 0.92
N ALA A 59 11.79 -13.44 0.36
CA ALA A 59 12.01 -13.66 -1.06
C ALA A 59 11.56 -15.06 -1.50
N GLU A 60 12.00 -16.12 -0.81
CA GLU A 60 11.66 -17.50 -1.15
C GLU A 60 10.14 -17.74 -1.11
N HIS A 61 9.46 -17.27 -0.06
CA HIS A 61 8.01 -17.40 0.06
C HIS A 61 7.26 -16.69 -1.07
N LEU A 62 7.68 -15.48 -1.47
CA LEU A 62 7.07 -14.76 -2.59
C LEU A 62 7.27 -15.47 -3.93
N MET A 63 8.39 -16.19 -4.08
CA MET A 63 8.77 -16.82 -5.34
C MET A 63 8.06 -18.16 -5.61
N GLN A 64 7.40 -18.75 -4.60
CA GLN A 64 6.72 -20.04 -4.69
C GLN A 64 5.48 -20.01 -5.58
N ASP A 65 4.82 -18.87 -5.64
CA ASP A 65 3.52 -18.70 -6.28
C ASP A 65 3.54 -17.58 -7.33
N LYS A 66 2.60 -17.66 -8.29
CA LYS A 66 2.42 -16.65 -9.33
C LYS A 66 1.06 -15.97 -9.15
N PRO A 67 1.02 -14.65 -8.86
CA PRO A 67 -0.23 -13.92 -8.83
C PRO A 67 -0.67 -13.48 -10.23
N ASP A 68 -1.97 -13.37 -10.42
CA ASP A 68 -2.57 -12.69 -11.57
C ASP A 68 -2.56 -11.17 -11.33
N VAL A 69 -2.79 -10.74 -10.10
CA VAL A 69 -2.83 -9.32 -9.69
C VAL A 69 -1.97 -9.10 -8.44
N ILE A 70 -1.21 -8.01 -8.42
CA ILE A 70 -0.51 -7.51 -7.25
C ILE A 70 -1.07 -6.13 -6.90
N ILE A 71 -1.42 -5.94 -5.63
CA ILE A 71 -1.72 -4.65 -5.04
C ILE A 71 -0.57 -4.28 -4.11
N SER A 72 0.07 -3.14 -4.35
CA SER A 72 1.20 -2.66 -3.55
C SER A 72 1.09 -1.17 -3.24
N ALA A 73 1.69 -0.73 -2.14
CA ALA A 73 1.66 0.66 -1.73
C ALA A 73 3.06 1.19 -1.37
N GLY A 74 3.41 2.35 -1.92
CA GLY A 74 4.70 3.01 -1.74
C GLY A 74 5.87 2.31 -2.44
N ARG A 75 7.04 2.94 -2.33
CA ARG A 75 8.22 2.68 -3.18
C ARG A 75 8.87 1.30 -2.99
N ARG A 76 8.96 0.82 -1.74
CA ARG A 76 9.64 -0.44 -1.42
C ARG A 76 8.85 -1.62 -1.98
N ALA A 77 7.56 -1.70 -1.65
CA ALA A 77 6.64 -2.69 -2.20
C ALA A 77 6.50 -2.60 -3.73
N ALA A 78 6.43 -1.38 -4.30
CA ALA A 78 6.38 -1.18 -5.75
C ALA A 78 7.54 -1.89 -6.47
N SER A 79 8.74 -1.78 -5.92
CA SER A 79 9.91 -2.40 -6.52
C SER A 79 9.89 -3.93 -6.46
N VAL A 80 9.33 -4.51 -5.39
CA VAL A 80 9.13 -5.97 -5.28
C VAL A 80 8.04 -6.43 -6.24
N ALA A 81 6.95 -5.68 -6.39
CA ALA A 81 5.88 -5.98 -7.34
C ALA A 81 6.41 -6.03 -8.79
N LEU A 82 7.25 -5.07 -9.19
CA LEU A 82 7.91 -5.09 -10.49
C LEU A 82 8.81 -6.33 -10.67
N ALA A 83 9.59 -6.70 -9.64
CA ALA A 83 10.44 -7.88 -9.70
C ALA A 83 9.64 -9.20 -9.85
N LEU A 84 8.45 -9.27 -9.25
CA LEU A 84 7.51 -10.38 -9.45
C LEU A 84 6.94 -10.40 -10.88
N LYS A 85 6.54 -9.24 -11.41
CA LYS A 85 6.05 -9.11 -12.79
C LYS A 85 7.13 -9.40 -13.84
N ASP A 86 8.41 -9.14 -13.53
CA ASP A 86 9.51 -9.55 -14.40
C ASP A 86 9.59 -11.07 -14.59
N ARG A 87 9.18 -11.84 -13.57
CA ARG A 87 9.12 -13.31 -13.62
C ARG A 87 7.82 -13.83 -14.25
N ASN A 88 6.76 -13.04 -14.19
CA ASN A 88 5.48 -13.35 -14.84
C ASN A 88 4.90 -12.09 -15.50
N ARG A 89 5.17 -11.93 -16.81
CA ARG A 89 4.78 -10.73 -17.56
C ARG A 89 3.27 -10.51 -17.64
N ASN A 90 2.48 -11.57 -17.40
CA ASN A 90 1.01 -11.50 -17.38
C ASN A 90 0.44 -10.91 -16.08
N THR A 91 1.24 -10.85 -15.00
CA THR A 91 0.82 -10.27 -13.73
C THR A 91 0.51 -8.77 -13.89
N LYS A 92 -0.67 -8.37 -13.42
CA LYS A 92 -1.12 -6.98 -13.35
C LYS A 92 -0.72 -6.36 -12.03
N ILE A 93 -0.28 -5.10 -12.05
CA ILE A 93 0.07 -4.36 -10.81
C ILE A 93 -0.82 -3.14 -10.66
N ILE A 94 -1.49 -3.05 -9.51
CA ILE A 94 -2.15 -1.84 -9.01
C ILE A 94 -1.27 -1.25 -7.92
N GLN A 95 -0.67 -0.09 -8.21
CA GLN A 95 0.27 0.58 -7.31
C GLN A 95 -0.40 1.79 -6.66
N ILE A 96 -0.34 1.88 -5.33
CA ILE A 96 -0.85 3.02 -4.56
C ILE A 96 0.33 3.85 -4.05
N LEU A 97 0.23 5.18 -4.08
CA LEU A 97 1.29 6.12 -3.73
C LEU A 97 2.53 6.04 -4.65
N GLY A 98 3.41 7.03 -4.53
CA GLY A 98 4.59 7.15 -5.38
C GLY A 98 5.52 5.93 -5.34
N ALA A 99 5.89 5.43 -6.53
CA ALA A 99 6.75 4.26 -6.72
C ALA A 99 8.26 4.59 -6.85
N GLN A 100 8.64 5.85 -7.11
CA GLN A 100 10.00 6.23 -7.54
C GLN A 100 10.54 5.42 -8.74
N LYS A 101 9.62 4.94 -9.58
CA LYS A 101 9.87 4.28 -10.86
C LYS A 101 8.88 4.87 -11.87
N SER A 102 9.10 4.62 -13.17
CA SER A 102 8.18 5.07 -14.21
C SER A 102 6.79 4.47 -13.99
N TYR A 103 5.75 5.30 -13.97
CA TYR A 103 4.36 4.85 -13.81
C TYR A 103 3.88 3.95 -14.95
N LYS A 104 4.52 4.03 -16.13
CA LYS A 104 4.24 3.17 -17.29
C LYS A 104 4.56 1.69 -17.07
N LEU A 105 5.30 1.35 -16.01
CA LEU A 105 5.65 -0.04 -15.68
C LEU A 105 4.51 -0.79 -14.98
N PHE A 106 3.54 -0.04 -14.44
CA PHE A 106 2.39 -0.56 -13.71
C PHE A 106 1.16 -0.60 -14.63
N ASP A 107 0.17 -1.41 -14.29
CA ASP A 107 -1.08 -1.47 -15.05
C ASP A 107 -2.06 -0.39 -14.57
N LEU A 108 -2.02 -0.04 -13.28
CA LEU A 108 -2.74 1.10 -12.70
C LEU A 108 -1.91 1.72 -11.57
N VAL A 109 -1.92 3.04 -11.47
CA VAL A 109 -1.30 3.79 -10.36
C VAL A 109 -2.33 4.72 -9.74
N ILE A 110 -2.45 4.68 -8.42
CA ILE A 110 -3.34 5.53 -7.62
C ILE A 110 -2.48 6.48 -6.80
N LEU A 111 -2.58 7.77 -7.07
CA LEU A 111 -1.81 8.81 -6.38
C LEU A 111 -2.73 9.75 -5.61
N PRO A 112 -2.31 10.27 -4.44
CA PRO A 112 -3.04 11.35 -3.78
C PRO A 112 -3.01 12.62 -4.63
N GLU A 113 -4.12 13.36 -4.68
CA GLU A 113 -4.21 14.65 -5.39
C GLU A 113 -3.19 15.67 -4.89
N HIS A 114 -2.89 15.67 -3.59
CA HIS A 114 -1.90 16.58 -3.00
C HIS A 114 -0.45 16.27 -3.40
N ASP A 115 -0.18 15.06 -3.93
CA ASP A 115 1.12 14.67 -4.47
C ASP A 115 1.25 15.05 -5.97
N ARG A 116 0.19 15.57 -6.58
CA ARG A 116 0.17 15.94 -8.00
C ARG A 116 1.11 17.11 -8.27
N LYS A 117 2.04 16.92 -9.20
CA LYS A 117 3.00 17.92 -9.63
C LYS A 117 2.50 18.62 -10.89
N GLN A 118 2.35 19.94 -10.82
CA GLN A 118 1.74 20.75 -11.89
C GLN A 118 2.52 20.68 -13.22
N PHE A 119 3.84 20.53 -13.17
CA PHE A 119 4.72 20.53 -14.34
C PHE A 119 4.99 19.13 -14.92
N ILE A 120 4.27 18.11 -14.46
CA ILE A 120 4.46 16.73 -14.90
C ILE A 120 3.23 16.27 -15.67
N SER A 121 3.44 15.74 -16.88
CA SER A 121 2.44 14.94 -17.57
C SER A 121 2.43 13.52 -17.00
N TYR A 122 1.25 13.06 -16.58
CA TYR A 122 1.05 11.72 -16.05
C TYR A 122 0.53 10.80 -17.17
N PRO A 123 0.97 9.53 -17.25
CA PRO A 123 0.38 8.60 -18.20
C PRO A 123 -1.07 8.26 -17.85
N ASP A 124 -1.83 7.77 -18.83
CA ASP A 124 -3.28 7.50 -18.70
C ASP A 124 -3.63 6.44 -17.65
N ASN A 125 -2.67 5.62 -17.23
CA ASN A 125 -2.84 4.63 -16.18
C ASN A 125 -2.72 5.21 -14.76
N VAL A 126 -2.66 6.53 -14.61
CA VAL A 126 -2.61 7.20 -13.30
C VAL A 126 -3.97 7.80 -12.98
N ILE A 127 -4.54 7.39 -11.85
CA ILE A 127 -5.72 7.99 -11.26
C ILE A 127 -5.36 8.73 -9.97
N PHE A 128 -6.06 9.83 -9.70
CA PHE A 128 -5.87 10.61 -8.49
C PHE A 128 -7.02 10.39 -7.50
N THR A 129 -6.69 10.35 -6.21
CA THR A 129 -7.68 10.30 -5.13
C THR A 129 -7.51 11.49 -4.19
N PRO A 130 -8.61 12.10 -3.71
CA PRO A 130 -8.52 13.26 -2.81
C PRO A 130 -7.94 12.87 -1.43
N LEU A 131 -8.16 11.63 -1.00
CA LEU A 131 -7.74 11.10 0.29
C LEU A 131 -7.15 9.69 0.17
N ALA A 132 -6.57 9.22 1.28
CA ALA A 132 -6.08 7.85 1.40
C ALA A 132 -7.22 6.83 1.31
N ILE A 133 -6.94 5.69 0.68
CA ILE A 133 -7.91 4.60 0.57
C ILE A 133 -8.09 3.95 1.94
N SER A 134 -9.34 3.82 2.39
CA SER A 134 -9.69 3.16 3.66
C SER A 134 -10.90 2.25 3.46
N CYS A 135 -11.00 1.20 4.26
CA CYS A 135 -12.07 0.20 4.14
C CYS A 135 -13.03 0.20 5.35
N PHE A 136 -13.09 1.29 6.12
CA PHE A 136 -14.03 1.37 7.23
C PHE A 136 -15.42 1.69 6.69
N SER A 137 -16.36 0.79 6.92
CA SER A 137 -17.77 1.02 6.62
C SER A 137 -18.38 2.02 7.62
N SER A 138 -19.45 2.71 7.20
CA SER A 138 -20.23 3.58 8.11
C SER A 138 -20.74 2.81 9.33
N TYR A 139 -20.99 1.51 9.18
CA TYR A 139 -21.38 0.62 10.28
C TYR A 139 -20.24 0.43 11.29
N GLU A 140 -19.03 0.07 10.85
CA GLU A 140 -17.87 -0.09 11.74
C GLU A 140 -17.54 1.22 12.47
N LEU A 141 -17.58 2.35 11.75
CA LEU A 141 -17.38 3.67 12.35
C LEU A 141 -18.46 4.01 13.38
N GLY A 142 -19.73 3.66 13.14
CA GLY A 142 -20.81 3.83 14.10
C GLY A 142 -20.60 3.02 15.37
N GLN A 143 -20.18 1.75 15.23
CA GLN A 143 -19.89 0.88 16.37
C GLN A 143 -18.73 1.42 17.22
N GLU A 144 -17.66 1.92 16.59
CA GLU A 144 -16.56 2.57 17.31
C GLU A 144 -17.00 3.89 17.95
N SER A 145 -17.84 4.68 17.28
CA SER A 145 -18.36 5.93 17.84
C SER A 145 -19.16 5.70 19.11
N LEU A 146 -19.98 4.64 19.18
CA LEU A 146 -20.75 4.30 20.39
C LEU A 146 -19.84 3.97 21.57
N LYS A 147 -18.73 3.25 21.35
CA LYS A 147 -17.74 2.95 22.39
C LYS A 147 -17.12 4.22 22.96
N TRP A 148 -16.72 5.13 22.09
CA TRP A 148 -16.10 6.40 22.49
C TRP A 148 -17.08 7.41 23.08
N GLN A 149 -18.37 7.33 22.74
CA GLN A 149 -19.39 8.22 23.29
C GLN A 149 -19.46 8.15 24.82
N ALA A 150 -19.37 6.94 25.39
CA ALA A 150 -19.36 6.75 26.84
C ALA A 150 -18.13 7.40 27.50
N VAL A 151 -16.95 7.23 26.90
CA VAL A 151 -15.68 7.81 27.40
C VAL A 151 -15.71 9.34 27.32
N LEU A 152 -16.19 9.89 26.21
CA LEU A 152 -16.21 11.34 25.99
C LEU A 152 -17.26 12.06 26.85
N ALA A 153 -18.35 11.39 27.23
CA ALA A 153 -19.41 11.95 28.07
C ALA A 153 -18.92 12.39 29.47
N GLU A 154 -17.79 11.88 29.93
CA GLU A 154 -17.17 12.29 31.20
C GLU A 154 -16.53 13.68 31.16
N TYR A 155 -16.31 14.25 29.96
CA TYR A 155 -15.61 15.51 29.77
C TYR A 155 -16.54 16.65 29.35
N LYS A 156 -16.25 17.87 29.81
CA LYS A 156 -17.01 19.07 29.41
C LYS A 156 -16.66 19.50 27.99
N GLN A 157 -17.68 19.83 27.21
CA GLN A 157 -17.55 20.35 25.84
C GLN A 157 -17.00 21.79 25.82
N PRO A 158 -16.36 22.24 24.72
CA PRO A 158 -16.19 21.53 23.43
C PRO A 158 -15.08 20.46 23.46
N TYR A 159 -15.21 19.44 22.60
CA TYR A 159 -14.15 18.46 22.40
C TYR A 159 -13.09 19.00 21.44
N LEU A 160 -11.82 18.85 21.80
CA LEU A 160 -10.68 19.12 20.94
C LEU A 160 -10.02 17.78 20.58
N ALA A 161 -10.11 17.39 19.30
CA ALA A 161 -9.37 16.25 18.78
C ALA A 161 -8.02 16.70 18.23
N ILE A 162 -6.93 16.10 18.73
CA ILE A 162 -5.58 16.31 18.21
C ILE A 162 -5.11 15.01 17.55
N LEU A 163 -4.96 15.03 16.23
CA LEU A 163 -4.45 13.89 15.47
C LEU A 163 -2.93 13.94 15.43
N ILE A 164 -2.28 13.16 16.29
CA ILE A 164 -0.82 13.06 16.34
C ILE A 164 -0.36 11.89 15.47
N GLY A 165 0.34 12.19 14.37
CA GLY A 165 0.97 11.16 13.55
C GLY A 165 2.05 10.40 14.33
N GLY A 166 2.20 9.10 14.07
CA GLY A 166 3.20 8.27 14.74
C GLY A 166 4.65 8.70 14.45
N ASN A 167 5.58 8.21 15.26
CA ASN A 167 7.01 8.37 15.01
C ASN A 167 7.39 7.78 13.64
N TYR A 168 7.60 8.63 12.64
CA TYR A 168 8.14 8.18 11.38
C TYR A 168 9.62 7.79 11.63
N LYS A 169 9.96 6.50 11.54
CA LYS A 169 11.36 6.11 11.46
C LYS A 169 11.86 6.53 10.07
N LYS A 170 12.62 7.64 9.99
CA LYS A 170 13.53 7.87 8.88
C LYS A 170 14.66 6.84 9.00
N MET A 171 14.55 5.75 8.26
CA MET A 171 15.69 4.94 7.84
C MET A 171 15.80 5.05 6.32
#